data_AF-A0A6A3CKU1-F1
#
_entry.id   AF-A0A6A3CKU1-F1
#
_cell.length_a   1.000
_cell.length_b   1.000
_cell.length_c   1.000
_cell.angle_alpha   90.00
_cell.angle_beta   90.00
_cell.angle_gamma   90.00
#
_symmetry.space_group_name_H-M   'P 1'
#
loop_
_entity.id
_entity.type
_entity.pdbx_description
1 polymer ?
#
loop_
_entity_poly.entity_id
_entity_poly.type
_entity_poly.pdbx_seq_one_letter_code
_entity_poly.pdbx_strand_id
1 'polypeptide(L)'
;MSQHGVFLCGPVRNAFLSAWKRSNYQYVHGNKPAFLSDRLSKIEKGVVDCFLVLAVRWRINASRGFEMLTGVDADSLGPVSLPGSDELEW
;
A
#
# COMPACT_ATOMS: atom_id res chain seq x y z
N MET A 1 -3.07 -2.47 8.88
CA MET A 1 -3.88 -2.73 7.68
C MET A 1 -5.30 -3.06 8.11
N SER A 2 -6.31 -2.68 7.34
CA SER A 2 -7.70 -3.04 7.58
C SER A 2 -8.42 -3.22 6.24
N GLN A 3 -9.68 -3.68 6.28
CA GLN A 3 -10.55 -3.77 5.10
C GLN A 3 -10.67 -2.44 4.31
N HIS A 4 -10.41 -1.30 4.95
CA HIS A 4 -10.48 0.01 4.31
C HIS A 4 -9.19 0.38 3.57
N GLY A 5 -8.06 -0.28 3.87
CA GLY A 5 -6.78 0.01 3.22
C GLY A 5 -5.52 -0.24 4.05
N VAL A 6 -4.41 0.31 3.57
CA VAL A 6 -3.08 0.23 4.19
C VAL A 6 -2.51 1.62 4.47
N PHE A 7 -1.86 1.75 5.62
CA PHE A 7 -0.92 2.84 5.86
C PHE A 7 0.46 2.40 5.38
N LEU A 8 1.08 3.23 4.56
CA LEU A 8 2.39 3.00 3.98
C LEU A 8 3.44 3.74 4.80
N CYS A 9 4.58 3.08 5.02
CA CYS A 9 5.75 3.66 5.69
C CYS A 9 6.89 3.75 4.68
N GLY A 10 7.51 4.93 4.55
CA GLY A 10 8.56 5.21 3.58
C GLY A 10 9.00 6.68 3.64
N PRO A 11 9.44 7.31 2.52
CA PRO A 11 9.83 8.73 2.50
C PRO A 11 8.68 9.69 2.88
N VAL A 12 7.46 9.17 2.92
CA VAL A 12 6.24 9.84 3.38
C VAL A 12 5.78 9.20 4.68
N ARG A 13 5.59 10.03 5.72
CA ARG A 13 5.26 9.55 7.08
C ARG A 13 3.79 9.16 7.29
N ASN A 14 2.89 9.53 6.38
CA ASN A 14 1.42 9.40 6.55
C ASN A 14 0.66 9.15 5.23
N ALA A 15 1.09 8.19 4.40
CA ALA A 15 0.34 7.82 3.20
C ALA A 15 -0.71 6.75 3.53
N PHE A 16 -1.97 6.99 3.18
CA PHE A 16 -3.05 6.00 3.27
C PHE A 16 -3.50 5.60 1.87
N LEU A 17 -3.42 4.31 1.57
CA LEU A 17 -3.89 3.74 0.32
C LEU A 17 -5.22 3.03 0.58
N SER A 18 -6.27 3.53 -0.06
CA SER A 18 -7.64 3.01 0.06
C SER A 18 -7.80 1.69 -0.70
N ALA A 19 -8.50 0.74 -0.08
CA ALA A 19 -8.88 -0.52 -0.71
C ALA A 19 -9.79 -0.32 -1.94
N TRP A 20 -10.59 0.75 -1.96
CA TRP A 20 -11.52 1.04 -3.08
C TRP A 20 -10.81 1.34 -4.40
N LYS A 21 -9.56 1.78 -4.36
CA LYS A 21 -8.79 2.15 -5.56
C LYS A 21 -7.92 1.01 -6.09
N ARG A 22 -8.16 -0.20 -5.57
CA ARG A 22 -7.49 -1.47 -5.86
C ARG A 22 -8.54 -2.48 -6.35
N SER A 23 -9.14 -2.23 -7.51
CA SER A 23 -10.23 -3.06 -8.08
C SER A 23 -9.86 -4.54 -8.24
N ASN A 24 -8.58 -4.86 -8.32
CA ASN A 24 -8.02 -6.19 -8.52
C ASN A 24 -7.46 -6.85 -7.25
N TYR A 25 -7.70 -6.29 -6.05
CA TYR A 25 -7.26 -6.90 -4.78
C TYR A 25 -8.43 -7.08 -3.80
N GLN A 26 -8.51 -8.25 -3.20
CA GLN A 26 -9.47 -8.56 -2.14
C GLN A 26 -8.77 -8.63 -0.77
N TYR A 27 -9.43 -8.07 0.25
CA TYR A 27 -8.93 -8.15 1.61
C TYR A 27 -9.23 -9.52 2.23
N VAL A 28 -8.19 -10.18 2.75
CA VAL A 28 -8.30 -11.46 3.46
C VAL A 28 -8.07 -11.24 4.95
N HIS A 29 -9.05 -11.65 5.74
CA HIS A 29 -9.01 -11.61 7.20
C HIS A 29 -8.17 -12.78 7.76
N GLY A 30 -7.56 -12.59 8.93
CA GLY A 30 -6.85 -13.65 9.66
C GLY A 30 -5.73 -13.12 10.54
N ASN A 31 -4.92 -14.04 11.10
CA ASN A 31 -3.75 -13.70 11.92
C ASN A 31 -2.67 -12.93 11.13
N LYS A 32 -2.61 -13.16 9.81
CA LYS A 32 -1.79 -12.41 8.86
C LYS A 32 -2.72 -11.81 7.80
N PRO A 33 -3.36 -10.66 8.07
CA PRO A 33 -4.23 -10.03 7.08
C PRO A 33 -3.40 -9.67 5.84
N ALA A 34 -4.02 -9.72 4.66
CA ALA A 34 -3.37 -9.40 3.39
C ALA A 34 -4.38 -8.89 2.35
N PHE A 35 -3.89 -8.17 1.35
CA PHE A 35 -4.63 -7.96 0.11
C PHE A 35 -4.10 -8.95 -0.95
N LEU A 36 -4.99 -9.77 -1.51
CA LEU A 36 -4.66 -10.75 -2.55
C LEU A 36 -5.23 -10.32 -3.90
N SER A 37 -4.41 -10.41 -4.94
CA SER A 37 -4.83 -10.21 -6.32
C SER A 37 -5.20 -11.52 -7.00
N ASP A 38 -6.11 -11.44 -7.96
CA ASP A 38 -6.43 -12.54 -8.90
C ASP A 38 -5.20 -13.07 -9.64
N ARG A 39 -4.12 -12.27 -9.72
CA ARG A 39 -2.82 -12.64 -10.33
C ARG A 39 -1.82 -13.23 -9.32
N LEU A 40 -2.26 -13.76 -8.19
CA LEU A 40 -1.43 -14.33 -7.12
C LEU A 40 -0.44 -13.35 -6.45
N SER A 41 -0.57 -12.05 -6.71
CA SER A 41 0.20 -11.00 -6.03
C SER A 41 -0.39 -10.71 -4.64
N LYS A 42 0.47 -10.42 -3.66
CA LYS A 42 0.09 -10.24 -2.26
C LYS A 42 0.69 -8.96 -1.68
N ILE A 43 -0.13 -8.19 -0.98
CA ILE A 43 0.31 -7.03 -0.17
C ILE A 43 0.11 -7.39 1.29
N GLU A 44 1.22 -7.41 2.03
CA GLU A 44 1.24 -7.64 3.47
C GLU A 44 2.34 -6.81 4.14
N LYS A 45 2.44 -6.92 5.46
CA LYS A 45 3.48 -6.22 6.22
C LYS A 45 4.87 -6.66 5.73
N GLY A 46 5.73 -5.70 5.41
CA GLY A 46 7.11 -5.94 4.97
C GLY A 46 7.31 -5.90 3.45
N VAL A 47 6.22 -5.94 2.67
CA VAL A 47 6.28 -5.78 1.21
C VAL A 47 6.48 -4.31 0.83
N VAL A 48 7.34 -4.07 -0.16
CA VAL A 48 7.47 -2.76 -0.82
C VAL A 48 6.50 -2.69 -1.97
N ASP A 49 5.77 -1.58 -2.07
CA ASP A 49 4.69 -1.40 -3.02
C ASP A 49 4.83 -0.06 -3.75
N CYS A 50 4.79 -0.12 -5.08
CA CYS A 50 4.77 1.03 -5.96
C CYS A 50 3.32 1.42 -6.26
N PHE A 51 2.99 2.70 -6.06
CA PHE A 51 1.64 3.21 -6.25
C PHE A 51 1.68 4.60 -6.89
N LEU A 52 0.60 4.97 -7.57
CA LEU A 52 0.46 6.29 -8.16
C LEU A 52 -0.23 7.23 -7.18
N VAL A 53 0.33 8.42 -6.96
CA VAL A 53 -0.33 9.50 -6.20
C VAL A 53 -1.25 10.26 -7.15
N LEU A 54 -2.54 10.32 -6.80
CA LEU A 54 -3.59 10.90 -7.63
C LEU A 54 -4.07 12.25 -7.08
N ALA A 55 -4.00 12.44 -5.77
CA ALA A 55 -4.21 13.74 -5.14
C ALA A 55 -3.50 13.80 -3.78
N VAL A 56 -3.18 15.01 -3.34
CA VAL A 56 -2.63 15.28 -2.00
C VAL A 56 -3.48 16.34 -1.32
N ARG A 57 -3.80 16.14 -0.04
CA ARG A 57 -4.51 17.11 0.79
C ARG A 57 -3.69 17.43 2.03
N TRP A 58 -3.37 18.71 2.22
CA TRP A 58 -2.72 19.20 3.44
C TRP A 58 -3.73 19.31 4.58
N ARG A 59 -3.37 18.81 5.77
CA ARG A 59 -4.20 18.94 6.97
C ARG A 59 -3.85 20.24 7.69
N ILE A 60 -4.80 21.17 7.74
CA ILE A 60 -4.62 22.54 8.29
C ILE A 60 -4.21 22.55 9.78
N ASN A 61 -4.60 21.53 10.56
CA ASN A 61 -4.33 21.46 12.02
C ASN A 61 -3.45 20.27 12.45
N ALA A 62 -2.90 19.50 11.51
CA ALA A 62 -2.00 18.39 11.85
C ALA A 62 -0.56 18.82 11.53
N SER A 63 0.29 18.90 12.56
CA SER A 63 1.70 19.26 12.38
C SER A 63 2.35 18.42 11.26
N ARG A 64 2.53 19.04 10.08
CA ARG A 64 3.14 18.42 8.89
C ARG A 64 2.50 17.08 8.48
N GLY A 65 1.17 17.01 8.52
CA GLY A 65 0.40 15.89 7.98
C GLY A 65 -0.19 16.23 6.62
N PHE A 66 0.03 15.39 5.63
CA PHE A 66 -0.77 15.39 4.41
C PHE A 66 -1.36 14.00 4.20
N GLU A 67 -2.51 13.95 3.56
CA GLU A 67 -3.14 12.73 3.11
C GLU A 67 -2.94 12.60 1.62
N MET A 68 -2.74 11.37 1.17
CA MET A 68 -2.60 11.06 -0.25
C MET A 68 -3.75 10.16 -0.68
N LEU A 69 -4.35 10.49 -1.83
CA LEU A 69 -5.20 9.56 -2.57
C LEU A 69 -4.31 8.85 -3.57
N THR A 70 -4.26 7.53 -3.50
CA THR A 70 -3.35 6.71 -4.32
C THR A 70 -4.11 5.61 -5.04
N GLY A 71 -3.60 5.17 -6.20
CA GLY A 71 -4.21 4.10 -7.01
C GLY A 71 -3.16 3.21 -7.67
N VAL A 72 -3.59 2.03 -8.12
CA VAL A 72 -2.72 0.96 -8.66
C VAL A 72 -3.29 0.38 -9.95
N ASP A 73 -3.79 1.26 -10.82
CA ASP A 73 -4.48 0.90 -12.05
C ASP A 73 -3.56 0.94 -13.30
N ALA A 74 -2.29 0.58 -13.15
CA ALA A 74 -1.33 0.54 -14.25
C ALA A 74 -0.38 -0.66 -14.11
N ASP A 75 0.10 -1.18 -15.24
CA ASP A 75 0.86 -2.44 -15.33
C ASP A 75 2.18 -2.48 -14.53
N SER A 76 2.67 -1.34 -14.03
CA SER A 76 3.88 -1.22 -13.21
C SER A 76 3.63 -0.82 -11.76
N LEU A 77 2.38 -0.91 -11.28
CA LEU A 77 1.99 -0.59 -9.91
C LEU A 77 1.68 -1.87 -9.12
N GLY A 78 2.02 -1.89 -7.83
CA GLY A 78 1.85 -3.06 -6.95
C GLY A 78 3.14 -3.42 -6.19
N PRO A 79 3.19 -4.62 -5.59
CA PRO A 79 4.39 -5.15 -4.96
C PRO A 79 5.59 -5.14 -5.89
N VAL A 80 6.74 -4.68 -5.39
CA VAL A 80 8.01 -4.67 -6.13
C VAL A 80 9.08 -5.44 -5.36
N SER A 81 9.88 -6.20 -6.10
CA SER A 81 11.06 -6.86 -5.57
C SER A 81 12.16 -5.83 -5.35
N LEU A 82 12.70 -5.77 -4.14
CA LEU A 82 13.92 -5.00 -3.88
C LEU A 82 15.14 -5.87 -4.23
N PRO A 83 16.18 -5.31 -4.86
CA PRO A 83 17.44 -6.02 -4.99
C PRO A 83 17.99 -6.35 -3.59
N GLY A 84 18.18 -7.64 -3.30
CA GLY A 84 18.72 -8.14 -2.02
C GLY A 84 17.69 -8.49 -0.94
N SER A 85 16.38 -8.50 -1.22
CA SER A 85 15.37 -8.88 -0.21
C SER A 85 15.36 -10.37 0.14
N ASP A 86 15.91 -11.23 -0.72
CA ASP A 86 15.97 -12.69 -0.48
C ASP A 86 16.93 -13.08 0.66
N GLU A 87 17.76 -12.13 1.14
CA GLU A 87 18.77 -12.37 2.18
C GLU A 87 18.31 -12.01 3.60
N LEU A 88 17.09 -11.48 3.76
CA LEU A 88 16.55 -11.02 5.05
C LEU A 88 15.40 -11.90 5.55
N GLU A 89 15.55 -13.22 5.48
CA GLU A 89 14.73 -14.17 6.24
C GLU A 89 15.42 -14.39 7.61
N TRP A 90 14.94 -13.71 8.66
CA TRP A 90 15.28 -13.99 10.06
C TRP A 90 14.09 -14.59 10.80
#